data_AF-A0A2M8KEA2-F1
#
_entry.id   AF-A0A2M8KEA2-F1
#
_cell.length_a   1.000
_cell.length_b   1.000
_cell.length_c   1.000
_cell.angle_alpha   90.00
_cell.angle_beta   90.00
_cell.angle_gamma   90.00
#
_symmetry.space_group_name_H-M   'P 1'
#
loop_
_entity.id
_entity.type
_entity.pdbx_description
1 polymer ?
#
loop_
_entity_poly.entity_id
_entity_poly.type
_entity_poly.pdbx_seq_one_letter_code
_entity_poly.pdbx_strand_id
1 'polypeptide(L)'
;MEDSPKGLSIRLILTLLIPIILVLSVIYKAFEWSALKQMTVFASDATRQEISMLYEQEQLEDRTSQLLDETHKDKDISHEQSIDKFDELLGIENLKKKNKEEYLKTLEINKKKLDSIGSKKSLLLGKKRQFLNSYYNSHSAYYQSQIELGKESNIRSSLMLNYLNNLKEDAIMRDFFNRYEKKSNEELYANFPELITLEKYTKADFKYIDEEEIKISYPYGYETLIKYKNLFSSMYTVLKDYGTGNKDSADYKTPKLYEAVTNISVDFDKFRNEYKDKAKSKTESALQNRIQTIMLAKKFNEEMLGKYPFLKTTSFQREDLALCYLYAVKTSYYKTISNNYPKAQGAKELIDNLNELPPKTVDIDNKITADAIGISINDKEIMFECKDAIDGKVFKFKIQKAD
;
A
#
# COMPACT_ATOMS: atom_id res chain seq x y z
N MET A 1 81.18 -5.67 -18.12
CA MET A 1 79.83 -5.87 -17.55
C MET A 1 79.53 -4.66 -16.70
N GLU A 2 78.63 -3.81 -17.18
CA GLU A 2 77.62 -3.09 -16.40
C GLU A 2 76.86 -2.20 -17.39
N ASP A 3 75.88 -2.81 -18.05
CA ASP A 3 74.88 -2.08 -18.84
C ASP A 3 74.01 -1.27 -17.87
N SER A 4 74.29 0.02 -17.74
CA SER A 4 73.39 0.96 -17.08
C SER A 4 72.16 1.18 -17.98
N PRO A 5 70.92 0.92 -17.50
CA PRO A 5 69.73 1.08 -18.32
C PRO A 5 69.54 2.57 -18.65
N LYS A 6 69.63 2.90 -19.94
CA LYS A 6 69.30 4.24 -20.48
C LYS A 6 67.91 4.63 -19.99
N GLY A 7 67.84 5.53 -19.01
CA GLY A 7 66.60 6.02 -18.45
C GLY A 7 65.68 6.52 -19.56
N LEU A 8 64.47 5.95 -19.63
CA LEU A 8 63.42 6.43 -20.52
C LEU A 8 63.28 7.94 -20.32
N SER A 9 63.43 8.74 -21.38
CA SER A 9 63.35 10.19 -21.23
C SER A 9 61.95 10.56 -20.73
N ILE A 10 61.87 11.48 -19.76
CA ILE A 10 60.60 11.95 -19.16
C ILE A 10 59.61 12.42 -20.25
N ARG A 11 60.12 12.96 -21.37
CA ARG A 11 59.31 13.30 -22.55
C ARG A 11 58.66 12.08 -23.19
N LEU A 12 59.37 10.97 -23.36
CA LEU A 12 58.83 9.74 -23.93
C LEU A 12 57.76 9.12 -23.02
N ILE A 13 57.96 9.16 -21.71
CA ILE A 13 56.98 8.75 -20.69
C ILE A 13 55.71 9.62 -20.77
N LEU A 14 55.86 10.96 -20.81
CA LEU A 14 54.73 11.91 -20.92
C LEU A 14 53.97 11.74 -22.24
N THR A 15 54.68 11.51 -23.35
CA THR A 15 54.06 11.34 -24.68
C THR A 15 53.24 10.05 -24.76
N LEU A 16 53.62 9.00 -24.02
CA LEU A 16 52.85 7.76 -23.89
C LEU A 16 51.69 7.87 -22.88
N LEU A 17 51.84 8.66 -21.82
CA LEU A 17 50.81 8.86 -20.79
C LEU A 17 49.60 9.68 -21.28
N ILE A 18 49.82 10.71 -22.09
CA ILE A 18 48.75 11.58 -22.61
C ILE A 18 47.65 10.77 -23.35
N PRO A 19 47.96 9.93 -24.36
CA PRO A 19 46.93 9.17 -25.07
C PRO A 19 46.22 8.16 -24.15
N ILE A 20 46.93 7.58 -23.18
CA ILE A 20 46.33 6.69 -22.17
C ILE A 20 45.33 7.47 -21.31
N ILE A 21 45.69 8.65 -20.81
CA ILE A 21 44.79 9.51 -20.01
C ILE A 21 43.57 9.92 -20.82
N LEU A 22 43.74 10.25 -22.10
CA LEU A 22 42.63 10.61 -22.99
C LEU A 22 41.66 9.42 -23.17
N VAL A 23 42.18 8.24 -23.49
CA VAL A 23 41.36 7.01 -23.63
C VAL A 23 40.63 6.69 -22.33
N LEU A 24 41.33 6.71 -21.19
CA LEU A 24 40.72 6.49 -19.87
C LEU A 24 39.64 7.53 -19.56
N SER A 25 39.85 8.79 -19.96
CA SER A 25 38.85 9.86 -19.77
C SER A 25 37.60 9.62 -20.61
N VAL A 26 37.74 9.18 -21.87
CA VAL A 26 36.59 8.82 -22.73
C VAL A 26 35.84 7.62 -22.15
N ILE A 27 36.55 6.56 -21.77
CA ILE A 27 35.96 5.36 -21.15
C ILE A 27 35.21 5.73 -19.87
N TYR A 28 35.84 6.53 -19.00
CA TYR A 28 35.20 7.00 -17.76
C TYR A 28 33.93 7.80 -18.06
N LYS A 29 33.94 8.70 -19.06
CA LYS A 29 32.75 9.48 -19.43
C LYS A 29 31.63 8.62 -20.01
N ALA A 30 31.96 7.59 -20.79
CA ALA A 30 30.98 6.62 -21.28
C ALA A 30 30.36 5.80 -20.13
N PHE A 31 31.19 5.37 -19.16
CA PHE A 31 30.74 4.69 -17.94
C PHE A 31 29.83 5.60 -17.10
N GLU A 32 30.25 6.84 -16.85
CA GLU A 32 29.50 7.85 -16.09
C GLU A 32 28.12 8.12 -16.71
N TRP A 33 28.07 8.29 -18.04
CA TRP A 33 26.81 8.41 -18.78
C TRP A 33 25.94 7.18 -18.67
N SER A 34 26.51 5.99 -18.83
CA SER A 34 25.78 4.72 -18.76
C SER A 34 25.16 4.49 -17.38
N ALA A 35 25.90 4.79 -16.30
CA ALA A 35 25.39 4.68 -14.93
C ALA A 35 24.21 5.64 -14.67
N LEU A 36 24.33 6.91 -15.09
CA LEU A 36 23.25 7.88 -14.94
C LEU A 36 22.03 7.54 -15.80
N LYS A 37 22.25 7.11 -17.05
CA LYS A 37 21.17 6.69 -17.96
C LYS A 37 20.40 5.50 -17.40
N GLN A 38 21.10 4.49 -16.89
CA GLN A 38 20.47 3.33 -16.26
C GLN A 38 19.61 3.75 -15.08
N MET A 39 20.08 4.66 -14.23
CA MET A 39 19.31 5.17 -13.09
C MET A 39 18.07 5.95 -13.54
N THR A 40 18.19 6.86 -14.52
CA THR A 40 17.04 7.65 -14.99
C THR A 40 15.97 6.80 -15.68
N VAL A 41 16.40 5.81 -16.48
CA VAL A 41 15.47 4.87 -17.14
C VAL A 41 14.78 4.01 -16.08
N PHE A 42 15.54 3.42 -15.16
CA PHE A 42 14.98 2.64 -14.05
C PHE A 42 13.95 3.46 -13.25
N ALA A 43 14.29 4.68 -12.84
CA ALA A 43 13.41 5.53 -12.05
C ALA A 43 12.11 5.88 -12.79
N SER A 44 12.20 6.11 -14.10
CA SER A 44 11.03 6.38 -14.95
C SER A 44 10.12 5.15 -15.03
N ASP A 45 10.68 3.97 -15.32
CA ASP A 45 9.91 2.74 -15.48
C ASP A 45 9.29 2.30 -14.14
N ALA A 46 10.06 2.35 -13.06
CA ALA A 46 9.60 1.99 -11.72
C ALA A 46 8.45 2.91 -11.26
N THR A 47 8.59 4.23 -11.44
CA THR A 47 7.54 5.19 -11.07
C THR A 47 6.23 4.92 -11.81
N ARG A 48 6.31 4.62 -13.12
CA ARG A 48 5.13 4.30 -13.92
C ARG A 48 4.45 3.01 -13.47
N GLN A 49 5.25 1.98 -13.22
CA GLN A 49 4.75 0.69 -12.77
C GLN A 49 4.06 0.83 -11.41
N GLU A 50 4.72 1.45 -10.44
CA GLU A 50 4.19 1.66 -9.09
C GLU A 50 2.87 2.43 -9.13
N ILE A 51 2.81 3.56 -9.84
CA ILE A 51 1.60 4.39 -9.93
C ILE A 51 0.44 3.67 -10.62
N SER A 52 0.73 2.81 -11.60
CA SER A 52 -0.33 2.02 -12.25
C SER A 52 -0.95 1.02 -11.28
N MET A 53 -0.14 0.32 -10.49
CA MET A 53 -0.62 -0.66 -9.50
C MET A 53 -1.37 0.00 -8.35
N LEU A 54 -0.90 1.18 -7.92
CA LEU A 54 -1.56 1.99 -6.89
C LEU A 54 -2.91 2.53 -7.37
N TYR A 55 -3.01 2.91 -8.65
CA TYR A 55 -4.28 3.31 -9.24
C TYR A 55 -5.28 2.15 -9.34
N GLU A 56 -4.83 0.95 -9.72
CA GLU A 56 -5.67 -0.26 -9.71
C GLU A 56 -6.15 -0.60 -8.28
N GLN A 57 -5.30 -0.40 -7.27
CA GLN A 57 -5.67 -0.58 -5.86
C GLN A 57 -6.79 0.37 -5.44
N GLU A 58 -6.69 1.65 -5.81
CA GLU A 58 -7.67 2.68 -5.47
C GLU A 58 -9.02 2.41 -6.13
N GLN A 59 -9.05 1.95 -7.38
CA GLN A 59 -10.30 1.56 -8.06
C GLN A 59 -11.04 0.45 -7.31
N LEU A 60 -10.31 -0.51 -6.73
CA LEU A 60 -10.90 -1.56 -5.90
C LEU A 60 -11.40 -1.02 -4.56
N GLU A 61 -10.72 -0.03 -3.98
CA GLU A 61 -11.14 0.64 -2.74
C GLU A 61 -12.42 1.46 -2.95
N ASP A 62 -12.53 2.22 -4.04
CA ASP A 62 -13.75 2.92 -4.44
C ASP A 62 -14.94 1.97 -4.54
N ARG A 63 -14.76 0.83 -5.22
CA ARG A 63 -15.81 -0.20 -5.33
C ARG A 63 -16.17 -0.82 -3.97
N THR A 64 -15.19 -1.02 -3.08
CA THR A 64 -15.44 -1.51 -1.71
C THR A 64 -16.33 -0.51 -0.95
N SER A 65 -16.01 0.78 -1.01
CA SER A 65 -16.76 1.83 -0.32
C SER A 65 -18.20 1.94 -0.83
N GLN A 66 -18.41 1.84 -2.14
CA GLN A 66 -19.76 1.84 -2.74
C GLN A 66 -20.61 0.68 -2.21
N LEU A 67 -20.07 -0.55 -2.22
CA LEU A 67 -20.80 -1.72 -1.75
C LEU A 67 -21.10 -1.68 -0.25
N LEU A 68 -20.17 -1.19 0.57
CA LEU A 68 -20.42 -1.02 2.01
C LEU A 68 -21.53 0.00 2.27
N ASP A 69 -21.53 1.12 1.56
CA ASP A 69 -22.59 2.13 1.64
C ASP A 69 -23.96 1.54 1.25
N GLU A 70 -24.01 0.78 0.16
CA GLU A 70 -25.22 0.08 -0.27
C GLU A 70 -25.67 -1.02 0.71
N THR A 71 -24.75 -1.63 1.45
CA THR A 71 -25.07 -2.67 2.45
C THR A 71 -25.59 -2.08 3.76
N HIS A 72 -25.19 -0.85 4.11
CA HIS A 72 -25.53 -0.22 5.39
C HIS A 72 -26.67 0.80 5.32
N LYS A 73 -26.90 1.43 4.16
CA LYS A 73 -27.93 2.48 4.02
C LYS A 73 -29.30 1.95 3.62
N ASP A 74 -29.35 0.76 3.02
CA ASP A 74 -30.60 0.16 2.58
C ASP A 74 -31.20 -0.68 3.71
N LYS A 75 -32.24 -0.11 4.34
CA LYS A 75 -32.91 -0.70 5.52
C LYS A 75 -33.78 -1.91 5.18
N ASP A 76 -34.03 -2.16 3.89
CA ASP A 76 -34.93 -3.21 3.41
C ASP A 76 -34.18 -4.36 2.70
N ILE A 77 -32.85 -4.44 2.82
CA ILE A 77 -32.06 -5.57 2.30
C ILE A 77 -32.47 -6.87 2.97
N SER A 78 -32.84 -7.86 2.16
CA SER A 78 -33.08 -9.22 2.66
C SER A 78 -31.77 -9.87 3.12
N HIS A 79 -31.85 -10.89 3.97
CA HIS A 79 -30.63 -11.60 4.39
C HIS A 79 -29.90 -12.27 3.22
N GLU A 80 -30.63 -12.79 2.24
CA GLU A 80 -30.06 -13.36 1.01
C GLU A 80 -29.27 -12.30 0.23
N GLN A 81 -29.84 -11.10 0.05
CA GLN A 81 -29.13 -9.98 -0.58
C GLN A 81 -27.90 -9.54 0.23
N SER A 82 -27.95 -9.63 1.57
CA SER A 82 -26.79 -9.36 2.43
C SER A 82 -25.66 -10.39 2.22
N ILE A 83 -26.01 -11.67 2.10
CA ILE A 83 -25.05 -12.75 1.83
C ILE A 83 -24.36 -12.53 0.48
N ASP A 84 -25.12 -12.21 -0.58
CA ASP A 84 -24.57 -11.92 -1.92
C ASP A 84 -23.60 -10.72 -1.89
N LYS A 85 -23.94 -9.66 -1.17
CA LYS A 85 -23.06 -8.49 -1.00
C LYS A 85 -21.77 -8.86 -0.26
N PHE A 86 -21.84 -9.72 0.77
CA PHE A 86 -20.63 -10.21 1.42
C PHE A 86 -19.76 -11.06 0.50
N ASP A 87 -20.35 -11.85 -0.40
CA ASP A 87 -19.60 -12.58 -1.42
C ASP A 87 -18.91 -11.65 -2.42
N GLU A 88 -19.57 -10.57 -2.84
CA GLU A 88 -18.92 -9.56 -3.69
C GLU A 88 -17.78 -8.84 -2.94
N LEU A 89 -17.98 -8.45 -1.67
CA LEU A 89 -16.96 -7.83 -0.84
C LEU A 89 -15.75 -8.75 -0.63
N LEU A 90 -15.98 -10.05 -0.40
CA LEU A 90 -14.92 -11.06 -0.31
C LEU A 90 -14.16 -11.19 -1.65
N GLY A 91 -14.87 -11.17 -2.77
CA GLY A 91 -14.25 -11.15 -4.10
C GLY A 91 -13.33 -9.95 -4.31
N ILE A 92 -13.79 -8.76 -3.95
CA ILE A 92 -12.99 -7.52 -4.07
C ILE A 92 -11.81 -7.52 -3.11
N GLU A 93 -11.99 -7.95 -1.86
CA GLU A 93 -10.88 -7.98 -0.90
C GLU A 93 -9.80 -9.01 -1.30
N ASN A 94 -10.18 -10.12 -1.93
CA ASN A 94 -9.23 -11.05 -2.53
C ASN A 94 -8.43 -10.40 -3.68
N LEU A 95 -9.08 -9.64 -4.56
CA LEU A 95 -8.41 -8.88 -5.62
C LEU A 95 -7.44 -7.84 -5.04
N LYS A 96 -7.86 -7.12 -3.99
CA LYS A 96 -7.01 -6.15 -3.27
C LYS A 96 -5.80 -6.83 -2.66
N LYS A 97 -5.97 -7.97 -1.98
CA LYS A 97 -4.87 -8.75 -1.43
C LYS A 97 -3.87 -9.15 -2.52
N LYS A 98 -4.37 -9.71 -3.64
CA LYS A 98 -3.53 -10.09 -4.79
C LYS A 98 -2.75 -8.90 -5.36
N ASN A 99 -3.41 -7.76 -5.60
CA ASN A 99 -2.74 -6.57 -6.13
C ASN A 99 -1.66 -6.05 -5.17
N LYS A 100 -1.91 -6.06 -3.84
CA LYS A 100 -0.92 -5.71 -2.82
C LYS A 100 0.29 -6.65 -2.82
N GLU A 101 0.08 -7.96 -2.97
CA GLU A 101 1.16 -8.94 -3.08
C GLU A 101 2.01 -8.73 -4.34
N GLU A 102 1.37 -8.41 -5.47
CA GLU A 102 2.06 -8.07 -6.72
C GLU A 102 2.85 -6.77 -6.59
N TYR A 103 2.28 -5.76 -5.91
CA TYR A 103 2.95 -4.49 -5.64
C TYR A 103 4.17 -4.69 -4.75
N LEU A 104 4.06 -5.48 -3.68
CA LEU A 104 5.19 -5.85 -2.81
C LEU A 104 6.32 -6.54 -3.59
N LYS A 105 5.99 -7.54 -4.41
CA LYS A 105 6.98 -8.23 -5.27
C LYS A 105 7.66 -7.24 -6.21
N THR A 106 6.90 -6.31 -6.79
CA THR A 106 7.42 -5.26 -7.66
C THR A 106 8.40 -4.35 -6.93
N LEU A 107 8.07 -3.89 -5.71
CA LEU A 107 8.97 -3.08 -4.89
C LEU A 107 10.27 -3.83 -4.54
N GLU A 108 10.20 -5.12 -4.19
CA GLU A 108 11.38 -5.93 -3.89
C GLU A 108 12.28 -6.13 -5.12
N ILE A 109 11.69 -6.37 -6.29
CA ILE A 109 12.42 -6.47 -7.56
C ILE A 109 13.08 -5.13 -7.90
N ASN A 110 12.35 -4.03 -7.76
CA ASN A 110 12.86 -2.69 -8.07
C ASN A 110 13.95 -2.27 -7.08
N LYS A 111 13.84 -2.64 -5.79
CA LYS A 111 14.91 -2.45 -4.80
C LYS A 111 16.19 -3.20 -5.20
N LYS A 112 16.10 -4.47 -5.59
CA LYS A 112 17.26 -5.24 -6.08
C LYS A 112 17.91 -4.62 -7.33
N LYS A 113 17.10 -4.12 -8.27
CA LYS A 113 17.60 -3.38 -9.44
C LYS A 113 18.30 -2.08 -9.05
N LEU A 114 17.72 -1.33 -8.11
CA LEU A 114 18.32 -0.12 -7.55
C LEU A 114 19.67 -0.42 -6.88
N ASP A 115 19.78 -1.51 -6.11
CA ASP A 115 21.02 -1.96 -5.46
C ASP A 115 22.10 -2.30 -6.50
N SER A 116 21.73 -2.99 -7.58
CA SER A 116 22.64 -3.27 -8.69
C SER A 116 23.16 -2.01 -9.38
N ILE A 117 22.29 -1.02 -9.65
CA ILE A 117 22.69 0.28 -10.20
C ILE A 117 23.57 1.03 -9.19
N GLY A 118 23.17 1.00 -7.92
CA GLY A 118 23.85 1.64 -6.80
C GLY A 118 25.28 1.16 -6.60
N SER A 119 25.59 -0.11 -6.90
CA SER A 119 26.96 -0.64 -6.82
C SER A 119 27.98 0.15 -7.65
N LYS A 120 27.53 0.81 -8.73
CA LYS A 120 28.38 1.61 -9.65
C LYS A 120 28.74 2.99 -9.10
N LYS A 121 28.08 3.45 -8.03
CA LYS A 121 28.23 4.80 -7.49
C LYS A 121 29.64 5.09 -6.94
N SER A 122 30.32 4.07 -6.41
CA SER A 122 31.68 4.21 -5.85
C SER A 122 32.73 4.62 -6.90
N LEU A 123 32.47 4.29 -8.17
CA LEU A 123 33.35 4.56 -9.30
C LEU A 123 33.13 5.95 -9.92
N LEU A 124 32.04 6.63 -9.58
CA LEU A 124 31.77 7.99 -10.06
C LEU A 124 32.55 9.04 -9.25
N LEU A 125 32.80 10.19 -9.86
CA LEU A 125 33.50 11.32 -9.26
C LEU A 125 32.66 12.60 -9.24
N GLY A 126 33.01 13.52 -8.33
CA GLY A 126 32.43 14.87 -8.25
C GLY A 126 30.93 14.92 -7.99
N LYS A 127 30.25 15.91 -8.58
CA LYS A 127 28.81 16.18 -8.39
C LYS A 127 27.91 15.00 -8.75
N LYS A 128 28.28 14.21 -9.77
CA LYS A 128 27.49 13.06 -10.24
C LYS A 128 27.52 11.91 -9.24
N ARG A 129 28.65 11.68 -8.57
CA ARG A 129 28.75 10.76 -7.42
C ARG A 129 27.87 11.21 -6.28
N GLN A 130 27.96 12.50 -5.90
CA GLN A 130 27.17 13.06 -4.80
C GLN A 130 25.66 12.94 -5.07
N PHE A 131 25.24 13.25 -6.29
CA PHE A 131 23.88 13.04 -6.75
C PHE A 131 23.45 11.57 -6.63
N LEU A 132 24.19 10.65 -7.26
CA LEU A 132 23.80 9.24 -7.30
C LEU A 132 23.76 8.61 -5.90
N ASN A 133 24.70 8.99 -5.03
CA ASN A 133 24.70 8.57 -3.62
C ASN A 133 23.43 9.04 -2.89
N SER A 134 23.11 10.32 -3.02
CA SER A 134 21.94 10.90 -2.34
C SER A 134 20.65 10.29 -2.87
N TYR A 135 20.52 10.18 -4.20
CA TYR A 135 19.36 9.61 -4.86
C TYR A 135 19.16 8.15 -4.45
N TYR A 136 20.23 7.34 -4.52
CA TYR A 136 20.20 5.94 -4.10
C TYR A 136 19.76 5.79 -2.64
N ASN A 137 20.35 6.57 -1.72
CA ASN A 137 20.06 6.44 -0.30
C ASN A 137 18.58 6.78 -0.02
N SER A 138 18.06 7.89 -0.56
CA SER A 138 16.67 8.29 -0.39
C SER A 138 15.69 7.29 -1.05
N HIS A 139 16.00 6.82 -2.26
CA HIS A 139 15.13 5.88 -2.97
C HIS A 139 15.13 4.49 -2.32
N SER A 140 16.27 4.02 -1.83
CA SER A 140 16.36 2.73 -1.11
C SER A 140 15.62 2.78 0.23
N ALA A 141 15.69 3.92 0.94
CA ALA A 141 14.91 4.16 2.16
C ALA A 141 13.40 4.24 1.87
N TYR A 142 13.00 4.91 0.78
CA TYR A 142 11.61 4.90 0.30
C TYR A 142 11.11 3.46 0.06
N TYR A 143 11.87 2.64 -0.66
CA TYR A 143 11.48 1.23 -0.89
C TYR A 143 11.41 0.42 0.40
N GLN A 144 12.32 0.65 1.35
CA GLN A 144 12.23 -0.02 2.65
C GLN A 144 10.92 0.31 3.36
N SER A 145 10.57 1.59 3.48
CA SER A 145 9.32 2.01 4.12
C SER A 145 8.08 1.49 3.38
N GLN A 146 8.08 1.50 2.05
CA GLN A 146 6.96 0.99 1.25
C GLN A 146 6.79 -0.53 1.37
N ILE A 147 7.86 -1.31 1.40
CA ILE A 147 7.80 -2.76 1.60
C ILE A 147 7.21 -3.08 2.98
N GLU A 148 7.64 -2.37 4.02
CA GLU A 148 7.11 -2.56 5.37
C GLU A 148 5.62 -2.18 5.46
N LEU A 149 5.22 -1.05 4.87
CA LEU A 149 3.80 -0.66 4.79
C LEU A 149 2.97 -1.68 4.00
N GLY A 150 3.50 -2.19 2.89
CA GLY A 150 2.81 -3.16 2.06
C GLY A 150 2.60 -4.50 2.79
N LYS A 151 3.59 -5.00 3.54
CA LYS A 151 3.47 -6.23 4.34
C LYS A 151 2.33 -6.11 5.36
N GLU A 152 2.26 -4.99 6.04
CA GLU A 152 1.26 -4.72 7.08
C GLU A 152 -0.13 -4.52 6.47
N SER A 153 -0.20 -3.90 5.28
CA SER A 153 -1.42 -3.79 4.48
C SER A 153 -1.90 -5.16 3.98
N ASN A 154 -0.99 -6.09 3.69
CA ASN A 154 -1.34 -7.46 3.32
C ASN A 154 -1.96 -8.21 4.51
N ILE A 155 -1.34 -8.13 5.70
CA ILE A 155 -1.89 -8.72 6.94
C ILE A 155 -3.26 -8.13 7.25
N ARG A 156 -3.44 -6.81 7.08
CA ARG A 156 -4.76 -6.16 7.23
C ARG A 156 -5.80 -6.73 6.28
N SER A 157 -5.42 -7.04 5.05
CA SER A 157 -6.34 -7.62 4.05
C SER A 157 -6.77 -9.03 4.49
N SER A 158 -5.87 -9.81 5.07
CA SER A 158 -6.21 -11.11 5.68
C SER A 158 -7.16 -10.97 6.87
N LEU A 159 -6.92 -10.00 7.76
CA LEU A 159 -7.86 -9.67 8.84
C LEU A 159 -9.25 -9.33 8.27
N MET A 160 -9.32 -8.46 7.25
CA MET A 160 -10.58 -8.09 6.62
C MET A 160 -11.28 -9.26 5.94
N LEU A 161 -10.55 -10.16 5.26
CA LEU A 161 -11.11 -11.38 4.68
C LEU A 161 -11.72 -12.29 5.75
N ASN A 162 -11.01 -12.54 6.85
CA ASN A 162 -11.53 -13.34 7.96
C ASN A 162 -12.77 -12.67 8.58
N TYR A 163 -12.73 -11.35 8.75
CA TYR A 163 -13.83 -10.58 9.32
C TYR A 163 -15.07 -10.58 8.42
N LEU A 164 -14.93 -10.34 7.12
CA LEU A 164 -16.01 -10.39 6.14
C LEU A 164 -16.63 -11.80 6.04
N ASN A 165 -15.80 -12.85 6.10
CA ASN A 165 -16.30 -14.22 6.19
C ASN A 165 -17.15 -14.42 7.46
N ASN A 166 -16.69 -13.93 8.61
CA ASN A 166 -17.49 -14.01 9.84
C ASN A 166 -18.80 -13.21 9.74
N LEU A 167 -18.81 -12.04 9.09
CA LEU A 167 -20.05 -11.29 8.85
C LEU A 167 -21.02 -12.04 7.93
N LYS A 168 -20.50 -12.74 6.91
CA LYS A 168 -21.31 -13.63 6.06
C LYS A 168 -21.94 -14.76 6.87
N GLU A 169 -21.16 -15.43 7.71
CA GLU A 169 -21.65 -16.52 8.57
C GLU A 169 -22.68 -16.01 9.59
N ASP A 170 -22.51 -14.80 10.14
CA ASP A 170 -23.51 -14.14 11.00
C ASP A 170 -24.81 -13.84 10.23
N ALA A 171 -24.73 -13.39 8.98
CA ALA A 171 -25.91 -13.15 8.14
C ALA A 171 -26.68 -14.45 7.84
N ILE A 172 -25.97 -15.55 7.52
CA ILE A 172 -26.55 -16.88 7.33
C ILE A 172 -27.24 -17.35 8.61
N MET A 173 -26.59 -17.19 9.76
CA MET A 173 -27.15 -17.55 11.06
C MET A 173 -28.43 -16.74 11.37
N ARG A 174 -28.43 -15.43 11.13
CA ARG A 174 -29.62 -14.59 11.36
C ARG A 174 -30.78 -14.95 10.43
N ASP A 175 -30.49 -15.24 9.16
CA ASP A 175 -31.49 -15.71 8.21
C ASP A 175 -32.15 -17.01 8.68
N PHE A 176 -31.32 -17.96 9.11
CA PHE A 176 -31.78 -19.22 9.69
C PHE A 176 -32.73 -19.00 10.87
N PHE A 177 -32.33 -18.18 11.86
CA PHE A 177 -33.20 -17.88 13.00
C PHE A 177 -34.47 -17.14 12.58
N ASN A 178 -34.42 -16.21 11.63
CA ASN A 178 -35.62 -15.52 11.18
C ASN A 178 -36.63 -16.45 10.48
N ARG A 179 -36.15 -17.49 9.79
CA ARG A 179 -37.01 -18.51 9.18
C ARG A 179 -37.59 -19.50 10.19
N TYR A 180 -36.85 -19.83 11.25
CA TYR A 180 -37.18 -20.97 12.13
C TYR A 180 -37.44 -20.63 13.61
N GLU A 181 -37.14 -19.44 14.12
CA GLU A 181 -37.33 -19.07 15.54
C GLU A 181 -38.80 -19.05 15.96
N LYS A 182 -39.69 -18.62 15.06
CA LYS A 182 -41.15 -18.61 15.30
C LYS A 182 -41.81 -19.95 14.98
N LYS A 183 -41.03 -20.96 14.60
CA LYS A 183 -41.47 -22.32 14.31
C LYS A 183 -41.38 -23.18 15.56
N SER A 184 -41.74 -24.46 15.48
CA SER A 184 -41.50 -25.37 16.59
C SER A 184 -39.99 -25.59 16.77
N ASN A 185 -39.55 -25.85 18.01
CA ASN A 185 -38.17 -26.24 18.26
C ASN A 185 -37.76 -27.47 17.43
N GLU A 186 -38.69 -28.40 17.19
CA GLU A 186 -38.46 -29.57 16.32
C GLU A 186 -38.15 -29.17 14.87
N GLU A 187 -38.85 -28.19 14.31
CA GLU A 187 -38.57 -27.67 12.97
C GLU A 187 -37.23 -26.94 12.91
N LEU A 188 -36.90 -26.12 13.93
CA LEU A 188 -35.61 -25.44 14.01
C LEU A 188 -34.45 -26.46 14.06
N TYR A 189 -34.58 -27.48 14.90
CA TYR A 189 -33.56 -28.51 15.02
C TYR A 189 -33.50 -29.42 13.79
N ALA A 190 -34.61 -29.71 13.11
CA ALA A 190 -34.57 -30.48 11.87
C ALA A 190 -33.78 -29.78 10.74
N ASN A 191 -33.76 -28.44 10.74
CA ASN A 191 -33.11 -27.64 9.70
C ASN A 191 -31.70 -27.15 10.07
N PHE A 192 -31.16 -27.49 11.26
CA PHE A 192 -29.79 -27.10 11.65
C PHE A 192 -28.68 -27.45 10.63
N PRO A 193 -28.79 -28.49 9.77
CA PRO A 193 -27.79 -28.75 8.73
C PRO A 193 -27.56 -27.58 7.76
N GLU A 194 -28.49 -26.62 7.66
CA GLU A 194 -28.27 -25.37 6.91
C GLU A 194 -27.10 -24.55 7.47
N LEU A 195 -26.73 -24.74 8.74
CA LEU A 195 -25.60 -24.09 9.41
C LEU A 195 -24.31 -24.93 9.40
N ILE A 196 -24.19 -25.91 8.51
CA ILE A 196 -23.02 -26.80 8.42
C ILE A 196 -21.70 -26.04 8.20
N THR A 197 -21.74 -24.85 7.61
CA THR A 197 -20.58 -23.96 7.44
C THR A 197 -19.94 -23.56 8.77
N LEU A 198 -20.71 -23.56 9.87
CA LEU A 198 -20.24 -23.23 11.22
C LEU A 198 -19.47 -24.38 11.90
N GLU A 199 -19.60 -25.62 11.40
CA GLU A 199 -18.98 -26.80 12.03
C GLU A 199 -17.46 -26.63 12.19
N LYS A 200 -16.80 -26.01 11.21
CA LYS A 200 -15.36 -25.77 11.21
C LYS A 200 -14.89 -25.05 12.49
N TYR A 201 -15.69 -24.16 13.06
CA TYR A 201 -15.32 -23.39 14.26
C TYR A 201 -15.32 -24.24 15.55
N THR A 202 -15.93 -25.43 15.53
CA THR A 202 -15.88 -26.39 16.65
C THR A 202 -14.57 -27.17 16.73
N LYS A 203 -13.81 -27.19 15.63
CA LYS A 203 -12.58 -27.98 15.54
C LYS A 203 -11.42 -27.28 16.24
N ALA A 204 -10.65 -28.04 17.02
CA ALA A 204 -9.50 -27.51 17.75
C ALA A 204 -8.37 -27.02 16.82
N ASP A 205 -8.27 -27.59 15.62
CA ASP A 205 -7.26 -27.28 14.59
C ASP A 205 -7.70 -26.18 13.61
N PHE A 206 -8.91 -25.64 13.73
CA PHE A 206 -9.35 -24.52 12.89
C PHE A 206 -8.51 -23.26 13.17
N LYS A 207 -7.92 -22.73 12.10
CA LYS A 207 -7.16 -21.48 12.08
C LYS A 207 -7.73 -20.51 11.06
N TYR A 208 -7.70 -19.22 11.41
CA TYR A 208 -7.94 -18.15 10.45
C TYR A 208 -6.79 -18.00 9.45
N ILE A 209 -7.06 -17.37 8.30
CA ILE A 209 -6.03 -17.07 7.31
C ILE A 209 -5.02 -16.09 7.93
N ASP A 210 -3.73 -16.40 7.86
CA ASP A 210 -2.62 -15.59 8.41
C ASP A 210 -2.81 -15.26 9.91
N GLU A 211 -3.33 -16.22 10.69
CA GLU A 211 -3.71 -16.04 12.10
C GLU A 211 -2.58 -15.53 12.99
N GLU A 212 -1.36 -16.07 12.84
CA GLU A 212 -0.23 -15.70 13.71
C GLU A 212 0.23 -14.26 13.41
N GLU A 213 0.28 -13.87 12.14
CA GLU A 213 0.61 -12.51 11.71
C GLU A 213 -0.44 -11.51 12.18
N ILE A 214 -1.74 -11.85 12.07
CA ILE A 214 -2.84 -11.01 12.56
C ILE A 214 -2.73 -10.84 14.08
N LYS A 215 -2.47 -11.92 14.83
CA LYS A 215 -2.32 -11.87 16.28
C LYS A 215 -1.21 -10.93 16.74
N ILE A 216 -0.12 -10.83 15.96
CA ILE A 216 1.02 -9.95 16.26
C ILE A 216 0.71 -8.49 15.87
N SER A 217 0.19 -8.25 14.66
CA SER A 217 0.01 -6.89 14.13
C SER A 217 -1.31 -6.23 14.53
N TYR A 218 -2.36 -7.02 14.79
CA TYR A 218 -3.73 -6.59 15.07
C TYR A 218 -4.35 -7.41 16.22
N PRO A 219 -3.82 -7.35 17.46
CA PRO A 219 -4.29 -8.16 18.57
C PRO A 219 -5.78 -7.99 18.91
N TYR A 220 -6.34 -6.79 18.79
CA TYR A 220 -7.77 -6.52 18.96
C TYR A 220 -8.60 -7.03 17.77
N GLY A 221 -8.07 -6.90 16.55
CA GLY A 221 -8.61 -7.58 15.38
C GLY A 221 -8.71 -9.11 15.60
N TYR A 222 -7.64 -9.71 16.13
CA TYR A 222 -7.61 -11.14 16.47
C TYR A 222 -8.61 -11.48 17.60
N GLU A 223 -8.67 -10.69 18.68
CA GLU A 223 -9.66 -10.86 19.75
C GLU A 223 -11.09 -10.88 19.19
N THR A 224 -11.38 -10.00 18.23
CA THR A 224 -12.66 -9.95 17.53
C THR A 224 -12.93 -11.24 16.76
N LEU A 225 -11.96 -11.75 16.00
CA LEU A 225 -12.09 -13.04 15.30
C LEU A 225 -12.34 -14.21 16.26
N ILE A 226 -11.72 -14.20 17.45
CA ILE A 226 -11.93 -15.23 18.47
C ILE A 226 -13.34 -15.15 19.08
N LYS A 227 -13.90 -13.96 19.29
CA LYS A 227 -15.29 -13.80 19.72
C LYS A 227 -16.27 -14.43 18.73
N TYR A 228 -16.09 -14.19 17.43
CA TYR A 228 -16.89 -14.85 16.38
C TYR A 228 -16.70 -16.36 16.37
N LYS A 229 -15.46 -16.87 16.48
CA LYS A 229 -15.20 -18.32 16.57
C LYS A 229 -15.95 -18.95 17.74
N ASN A 230 -15.93 -18.30 18.90
CA ASN A 230 -16.62 -18.79 20.10
C ASN A 230 -18.14 -18.78 19.93
N LEU A 231 -18.69 -17.71 19.34
CA LEU A 231 -20.12 -17.62 19.01
C LEU A 231 -20.56 -18.76 18.08
N PHE A 232 -19.90 -18.90 16.93
CA PHE A 232 -20.26 -19.91 15.93
C PHE A 232 -20.07 -21.34 16.44
N SER A 233 -18.99 -21.60 17.17
CA SER A 233 -18.73 -22.90 17.80
C SER A 233 -19.81 -23.28 18.81
N SER A 234 -20.20 -22.32 19.67
CA SER A 234 -21.22 -22.55 20.71
C SER A 234 -22.59 -22.74 20.08
N MET A 235 -22.93 -21.92 19.08
CA MET A 235 -24.18 -22.01 18.34
C MET A 235 -24.35 -23.37 17.66
N TYR A 236 -23.37 -23.78 16.85
CA TYR A 236 -23.41 -25.06 16.14
C TYR A 236 -23.50 -26.24 17.11
N THR A 237 -22.76 -26.22 18.22
CA THR A 237 -22.77 -27.31 19.20
C THR A 237 -24.14 -27.45 19.87
N VAL A 238 -24.76 -26.36 20.29
CA VAL A 238 -26.08 -26.38 20.94
C VAL A 238 -27.15 -26.90 19.97
N LEU A 239 -27.19 -26.38 18.74
CA LEU A 239 -28.18 -26.80 17.74
C LEU A 239 -28.01 -28.26 17.32
N LYS A 240 -26.76 -28.74 17.22
CA LYS A 240 -26.47 -30.15 16.93
C LYS A 240 -26.93 -31.08 18.06
N ASP A 241 -26.70 -30.72 19.32
CA ASP A 241 -27.13 -31.54 20.46
C ASP A 241 -28.66 -31.63 20.50
N TYR A 242 -29.35 -30.52 20.28
CA TYR A 242 -30.81 -30.52 20.15
C TYR A 242 -31.31 -31.34 18.95
N GLY A 243 -30.70 -31.19 17.76
CA GLY A 243 -31.06 -31.94 16.55
C GLY A 243 -30.78 -33.43 16.61
N THR A 244 -29.90 -33.87 17.52
CA THR A 244 -29.61 -35.28 17.79
C THR A 244 -30.36 -35.84 19.00
N GLY A 245 -31.24 -35.03 19.62
CA GLY A 245 -32.07 -35.45 20.75
C GLY A 245 -31.39 -35.41 22.12
N ASN A 246 -30.18 -34.86 22.23
CA ASN A 246 -29.41 -34.76 23.47
C ASN A 246 -29.71 -33.45 24.23
N LYS A 247 -30.94 -33.31 24.71
CA LYS A 247 -31.45 -32.07 25.32
C LYS A 247 -30.65 -31.64 26.55
N ASP A 248 -30.31 -32.56 27.45
CA ASP A 248 -29.55 -32.24 28.68
C ASP A 248 -28.18 -31.63 28.36
N SER A 249 -27.49 -32.12 27.32
CA SER A 249 -26.21 -31.55 26.89
C SER A 249 -26.36 -30.16 26.27
N ALA A 250 -27.42 -29.96 25.48
CA ALA A 250 -27.74 -28.68 24.88
C ALA A 250 -28.09 -27.62 25.95
N ASP A 251 -28.92 -27.98 26.92
CA ASP A 251 -29.30 -27.11 28.04
C ASP A 251 -28.07 -26.71 28.88
N TYR A 252 -27.18 -27.67 29.16
CA TYR A 252 -25.93 -27.39 29.87
C TYR A 252 -25.00 -26.41 29.11
N LYS A 253 -25.01 -26.43 27.77
CA LYS A 253 -24.15 -25.57 26.93
C LYS A 253 -24.78 -24.22 26.58
N THR A 254 -26.09 -24.09 26.73
CA THR A 254 -26.86 -22.87 26.40
C THR A 254 -26.36 -21.61 27.14
N PRO A 255 -26.01 -21.64 28.45
CA PRO A 255 -25.43 -20.47 29.12
C PRO A 255 -24.17 -19.92 28.44
N LYS A 256 -23.32 -20.81 27.92
CA LYS A 256 -22.09 -20.43 27.19
C LYS A 256 -22.40 -19.76 25.85
N LEU A 257 -23.47 -20.19 25.18
CA LEU A 257 -23.96 -19.52 23.98
C LEU A 257 -24.43 -18.10 24.29
N TYR A 258 -25.20 -17.90 25.36
CA TYR A 258 -25.63 -16.56 25.78
C TYR A 258 -24.44 -15.66 26.11
N GLU A 259 -23.44 -16.16 26.82
CA GLU A 259 -22.19 -15.43 27.08
C GLU A 259 -21.50 -15.01 25.77
N ALA A 260 -21.38 -15.92 24.80
CA ALA A 260 -20.76 -15.63 23.50
C ALA A 260 -21.53 -14.56 22.71
N VAL A 261 -22.87 -14.58 22.73
CA VAL A 261 -23.73 -13.56 22.12
C VAL A 261 -23.50 -12.20 22.77
N THR A 262 -23.44 -12.14 24.11
CA THR A 262 -23.21 -10.86 24.82
C THR A 262 -21.82 -10.28 24.59
N ASN A 263 -20.82 -11.13 24.33
CA ASN A 263 -19.43 -10.73 24.18
C ASN A 263 -19.03 -10.32 22.74
N ILE A 264 -19.94 -10.43 21.76
CA ILE A 264 -19.62 -10.22 20.33
C ILE A 264 -19.38 -8.75 19.95
N SER A 265 -19.73 -7.80 20.82
CA SER A 265 -19.63 -6.36 20.52
C SER A 265 -18.22 -5.96 20.06
N VAL A 266 -18.15 -5.26 18.92
CA VAL A 266 -16.91 -4.77 18.30
C VAL A 266 -16.82 -3.26 18.50
N ASP A 267 -15.72 -2.81 19.10
CA ASP A 267 -15.29 -1.42 19.07
C ASP A 267 -14.66 -1.16 17.70
N PHE A 268 -15.48 -0.68 16.77
CA PHE A 268 -15.07 -0.44 15.39
C PHE A 268 -14.00 0.63 15.26
N ASP A 269 -13.95 1.60 16.18
CA ASP A 269 -12.90 2.62 16.19
C ASP A 269 -11.57 1.98 16.57
N LYS A 270 -11.54 1.15 17.61
CA LYS A 270 -10.34 0.38 17.97
C LYS A 270 -9.93 -0.59 16.87
N PHE A 271 -10.88 -1.33 16.28
CA PHE A 271 -10.63 -2.27 15.19
C PHE A 271 -10.02 -1.59 13.96
N ARG A 272 -10.55 -0.42 13.57
CA ARG A 272 -10.06 0.34 12.41
C ARG A 272 -8.73 1.03 12.67
N ASN A 273 -8.51 1.52 13.89
CA ASN A 273 -7.37 2.38 14.22
C ASN A 273 -6.20 1.64 14.89
N GLU A 274 -6.29 0.34 15.15
CA GLU A 274 -5.28 -0.44 15.88
C GLU A 274 -3.84 -0.26 15.36
N TYR A 275 -3.66 -0.13 14.04
CA TYR A 275 -2.35 0.08 13.42
C TYR A 275 -2.06 1.55 13.05
N LYS A 276 -2.96 2.49 13.36
CA LYS A 276 -2.91 3.87 12.86
C LYS A 276 -1.59 4.58 13.20
N ASP A 277 -1.11 4.46 14.43
CA ASP A 277 0.11 5.16 14.86
C ASP A 277 1.39 4.60 14.22
N LYS A 278 1.49 3.27 14.11
CA LYS A 278 2.61 2.62 13.41
C LYS A 278 2.60 2.96 11.92
N ALA A 279 1.43 2.91 11.29
CA ALA A 279 1.25 3.34 9.89
C ALA A 279 1.63 4.81 9.69
N LYS A 280 1.26 5.69 10.63
CA LYS A 280 1.53 7.13 10.55
C LYS A 280 3.04 7.41 10.46
N SER A 281 3.85 6.85 11.35
CA SER A 281 5.31 7.06 11.34
C SER A 281 5.98 6.52 10.08
N LYS A 282 5.57 5.32 9.63
CA LYS A 282 6.10 4.71 8.40
C LYS A 282 5.68 5.49 7.15
N THR A 283 4.45 5.98 7.11
CA THR A 283 3.94 6.83 6.01
C THR A 283 4.70 8.14 5.94
N GLU A 284 4.95 8.77 7.10
CA GLU A 284 5.77 10.00 7.16
C GLU A 284 7.15 9.77 6.57
N SER A 285 7.82 8.70 6.98
CA SER A 285 9.15 8.34 6.51
C SER A 285 9.16 8.06 5.00
N ALA A 286 8.15 7.37 4.49
CA ALA A 286 8.00 7.13 3.05
C ALA A 286 7.80 8.43 2.27
N LEU A 287 6.94 9.33 2.77
CA LEU A 287 6.69 10.63 2.16
C LEU A 287 7.95 11.50 2.14
N GLN A 288 8.68 11.58 3.26
CA GLN A 288 9.96 12.31 3.35
C GLN A 288 10.99 11.81 2.32
N ASN A 289 11.18 10.50 2.25
CA ASN A 289 12.12 9.89 1.30
C ASN A 289 11.68 10.10 -0.16
N ARG A 290 10.38 10.06 -0.43
CA ARG A 290 9.84 10.32 -1.77
C ARG A 290 10.00 11.79 -2.18
N ILE A 291 9.71 12.73 -1.28
CA ILE A 291 9.98 14.17 -1.45
C ILE A 291 11.44 14.39 -1.84
N GLN A 292 12.37 13.84 -1.05
CA GLN A 292 13.80 13.99 -1.30
C GLN A 292 14.22 13.37 -2.65
N THR A 293 13.64 12.23 -3.03
CA THR A 293 13.90 11.58 -4.32
C THR A 293 13.46 12.47 -5.49
N ILE A 294 12.27 13.08 -5.39
CA ILE A 294 11.74 14.00 -6.40
C ILE A 294 12.58 15.28 -6.48
N MET A 295 12.96 15.85 -5.32
CA MET A 295 13.86 17.02 -5.25
C MET A 295 15.18 16.77 -5.99
N LEU A 296 15.81 15.63 -5.71
CA LEU A 296 17.07 15.24 -6.34
C LEU A 296 16.90 15.07 -7.86
N ALA A 297 15.81 14.43 -8.31
CA ALA A 297 15.50 14.27 -9.73
C ALA A 297 15.33 15.63 -10.44
N LYS A 298 14.57 16.56 -9.85
CA LYS A 298 14.40 17.92 -10.40
C LYS A 298 15.74 18.67 -10.44
N LYS A 299 16.52 18.62 -9.36
CA LYS A 299 17.87 19.24 -9.31
C LYS A 299 18.81 18.67 -10.37
N PHE A 300 18.76 17.37 -10.65
CA PHE A 300 19.55 16.73 -11.70
C PHE A 300 19.23 17.30 -13.08
N ASN A 301 17.95 17.52 -13.37
CA ASN A 301 17.47 18.09 -14.62
C ASN A 301 17.86 19.58 -14.74
N GLU A 302 17.66 20.36 -13.68
CA GLU A 302 18.02 21.80 -13.61
C GLU A 302 19.52 22.04 -13.79
N GLU A 303 20.37 21.26 -13.11
CA GLU A 303 21.83 21.38 -13.20
C GLU A 303 22.40 20.74 -14.48
N MET A 304 21.55 20.22 -15.38
CA MET A 304 21.94 19.53 -16.62
C MET A 304 22.99 18.43 -16.40
N LEU A 305 22.94 17.71 -15.28
CA LEU A 305 23.96 16.72 -14.92
C LEU A 305 24.01 15.54 -15.91
N GLY A 306 22.93 15.31 -16.64
CA GLY A 306 22.84 14.30 -17.70
C GLY A 306 23.32 14.74 -19.08
N LYS A 307 23.83 15.97 -19.25
CA LYS A 307 24.34 16.48 -20.53
C LYS A 307 25.79 16.06 -20.78
N TYR A 308 26.05 15.54 -21.97
CA TYR A 308 27.38 15.18 -22.45
C TYR A 308 27.56 15.66 -23.90
N PRO A 309 28.76 16.12 -24.33
CA PRO A 309 28.94 16.72 -25.65
C PRO A 309 28.60 15.82 -26.85
N PHE A 310 28.81 14.51 -26.72
CA PHE A 310 28.68 13.55 -27.83
C PHE A 310 27.73 12.39 -27.53
N LEU A 311 26.96 12.46 -26.43
CA LEU A 311 26.02 11.42 -26.02
C LEU A 311 24.64 12.04 -25.82
N LYS A 312 23.59 11.24 -26.01
CA LYS A 312 22.21 11.68 -25.79
C LYS A 312 22.03 12.12 -24.34
N THR A 313 21.47 13.31 -24.14
CA THR A 313 21.12 13.82 -22.81
C THR A 313 20.21 12.85 -22.08
N THR A 314 20.52 12.58 -20.82
CA THR A 314 19.65 11.80 -19.93
C THR A 314 18.97 12.72 -18.93
N SER A 315 17.72 12.45 -18.60
CA SER A 315 16.93 13.24 -17.65
C SER A 315 15.97 12.33 -16.90
N PHE A 316 15.52 12.75 -15.72
CA PHE A 316 14.30 12.20 -15.14
C PHE A 316 13.11 12.75 -15.96
N GLN A 317 12.11 11.91 -16.23
CA GLN A 317 10.99 12.25 -17.13
C GLN A 317 9.60 12.07 -16.50
N ARG A 318 9.52 11.51 -15.28
CA ARG A 318 8.26 11.16 -14.59
C ARG A 318 8.23 11.66 -13.14
N GLU A 319 9.07 12.64 -12.82
CA GLU A 319 9.09 13.28 -11.51
C GLU A 319 7.78 14.01 -11.19
N ASP A 320 7.12 14.60 -12.20
CA ASP A 320 5.85 15.29 -11.99
C ASP A 320 4.69 14.31 -11.78
N LEU A 321 4.73 13.15 -12.45
CA LEU A 321 3.79 12.05 -12.20
C LEU A 321 3.93 11.55 -10.75
N ALA A 322 5.16 11.35 -10.28
CA ALA A 322 5.45 11.00 -8.89
C ALA A 322 4.99 12.07 -7.89
N LEU A 323 5.13 13.34 -8.26
CA LEU A 323 4.77 14.49 -7.43
C LEU A 323 3.26 14.65 -7.30
N CYS A 324 2.52 14.46 -8.39
CA CYS A 324 1.05 14.46 -8.36
C CYS A 324 0.52 13.39 -7.39
N TYR A 325 1.00 12.15 -7.52
CA TYR A 325 0.62 11.07 -6.62
C TYR A 325 1.04 11.36 -5.16
N LEU A 326 2.22 11.96 -4.95
CA LEU A 326 2.67 12.38 -3.62
C LEU A 326 1.66 13.32 -2.94
N TYR A 327 1.07 14.29 -3.65
CA TYR A 327 0.05 15.17 -3.06
C TYR A 327 -1.24 14.45 -2.71
N ALA A 328 -1.65 13.45 -3.50
CA ALA A 328 -2.78 12.59 -3.13
C ALA A 328 -2.49 11.86 -1.80
N VAL A 329 -1.34 11.20 -1.69
CA VAL A 329 -0.95 10.49 -0.45
C VAL A 329 -0.81 11.47 0.72
N LYS A 330 -0.19 12.64 0.50
CA LYS A 330 0.00 13.67 1.52
C LYS A 330 -1.32 14.23 2.03
N THR A 331 -2.34 14.32 1.18
CA THR A 331 -3.69 14.76 1.58
C THR A 331 -4.39 13.73 2.45
N SER A 332 -4.31 12.43 2.11
CA SER A 332 -4.80 11.34 2.97
C SER A 332 -4.04 11.29 4.30
N TYR A 333 -2.74 11.54 4.27
CA TYR A 333 -1.90 11.63 5.47
C TYR A 333 -2.26 12.83 6.35
N TYR A 334 -2.54 14.01 5.76
CA TYR A 334 -3.02 15.18 6.48
C TYR A 334 -4.27 14.84 7.29
N LYS A 335 -5.30 14.24 6.65
CA LYS A 335 -6.52 13.79 7.33
C LYS A 335 -6.20 12.88 8.52
N THR A 336 -5.25 11.96 8.33
CA THR A 336 -4.86 11.00 9.37
C THR A 336 -4.28 11.70 10.60
N ILE A 337 -3.57 12.81 10.43
CA ILE A 337 -2.94 13.58 11.52
C ILE A 337 -3.90 14.58 12.16
N SER A 338 -4.57 15.39 11.35
CA SER A 338 -5.40 16.51 11.82
C SER A 338 -6.83 16.10 12.15
N ASN A 339 -7.22 14.86 11.80
CA ASN A 339 -8.59 14.35 11.78
C ASN A 339 -9.56 15.18 10.93
N ASN A 340 -9.05 16.13 10.13
CA ASN A 340 -9.84 17.03 9.29
C ASN A 340 -9.30 17.03 7.86
N TYR A 341 -10.17 17.25 6.89
CA TYR A 341 -9.72 17.51 5.52
C TYR A 341 -9.14 18.92 5.38
N PRO A 342 -8.16 19.14 4.49
CA PRO A 342 -7.68 20.49 4.19
C PRO A 342 -8.85 21.38 3.73
N LYS A 343 -8.99 22.55 4.36
CA LYS A 343 -9.98 23.56 4.00
C LYS A 343 -9.44 24.39 2.82
N ALA A 344 -9.39 23.78 1.64
CA ALA A 344 -8.92 24.42 0.42
C ALA A 344 -10.03 24.46 -0.63
N GLN A 345 -10.11 25.57 -1.37
CA GLN A 345 -10.99 25.75 -2.53
C GLN A 345 -10.23 25.67 -3.86
N GLY A 346 -8.89 25.69 -3.82
CA GLY A 346 -8.05 25.56 -5.00
C GLY A 346 -6.70 24.88 -4.73
N ALA A 347 -5.96 24.59 -5.81
CA ALA A 347 -4.68 23.88 -5.76
C ALA A 347 -3.64 24.54 -4.85
N LYS A 348 -3.52 25.87 -4.92
CA LYS A 348 -2.55 26.63 -4.12
C LYS A 348 -2.86 26.54 -2.62
N GLU A 349 -4.11 26.81 -2.23
CA GLU A 349 -4.56 26.70 -0.83
C GLU A 349 -4.39 25.28 -0.29
N LEU A 350 -4.62 24.27 -1.14
CA LEU A 350 -4.39 22.88 -0.77
C LEU A 350 -2.91 22.66 -0.45
N ILE A 351 -2.00 23.07 -1.32
CA ILE A 351 -0.55 22.94 -1.09
C ILE A 351 -0.12 23.68 0.19
N ASP A 352 -0.62 24.90 0.40
CA ASP A 352 -0.34 25.70 1.58
C ASP A 352 -0.81 24.97 2.87
N ASN A 353 -2.05 24.48 2.90
CA ASN A 353 -2.57 23.69 4.02
C ASN A 353 -1.74 22.41 4.26
N LEU A 354 -1.37 21.70 3.19
CA LEU A 354 -0.55 20.49 3.31
C LEU A 354 0.85 20.78 3.88
N ASN A 355 1.35 22.01 3.79
CA ASN A 355 2.65 22.40 4.36
C ASN A 355 2.60 22.81 5.83
N GLU A 356 1.43 22.94 6.42
CA GLU A 356 1.26 23.18 7.86
C GLU A 356 1.75 21.97 8.68
N LEU A 357 1.69 20.77 8.09
CA LEU A 357 2.09 19.52 8.73
C LEU A 357 3.33 18.88 8.06
N PRO A 358 4.19 18.21 8.84
CA PRO A 358 5.26 17.40 8.25
C PRO A 358 4.68 16.20 7.47
N PRO A 359 5.37 15.74 6.40
CA PRO A 359 6.57 16.34 5.84
C PRO A 359 6.27 17.50 4.87
N LYS A 360 7.01 18.59 5.03
CA LYS A 360 6.86 19.80 4.20
C LYS A 360 7.35 19.57 2.78
N THR A 361 6.68 20.20 1.82
CA THR A 361 6.99 20.14 0.38
C THR A 361 7.48 21.48 -0.18
N VAL A 362 7.74 22.47 0.68
CA VAL A 362 8.09 23.87 0.30
C VAL A 362 9.16 23.95 -0.80
N ASP A 363 10.20 23.11 -0.73
CA ASP A 363 11.31 23.13 -1.70
C ASP A 363 10.94 22.58 -3.08
N ILE A 364 9.89 21.74 -3.19
CA ILE A 364 9.37 21.21 -4.45
C ILE A 364 8.15 21.96 -4.95
N ASP A 365 7.39 22.64 -4.07
CA ASP A 365 6.18 23.37 -4.45
C ASP A 365 6.48 24.49 -5.45
N ASN A 366 7.61 25.18 -5.26
CA ASN A 366 8.10 26.23 -6.17
C ASN A 366 8.60 25.68 -7.53
N LYS A 367 8.63 24.36 -7.68
CA LYS A 367 9.12 23.65 -8.87
C LYS A 367 8.01 22.85 -9.57
N ILE A 368 6.76 23.01 -9.13
CA ILE A 368 5.57 22.46 -9.79
C ILE A 368 5.26 23.33 -11.02
N THR A 369 5.17 22.71 -12.19
CA THR A 369 4.50 23.32 -13.33
C THR A 369 3.00 23.11 -13.18
N ALA A 370 2.21 24.18 -13.24
CA ALA A 370 0.75 24.12 -13.11
C ALA A 370 0.09 23.15 -14.10
N ASP A 371 0.76 22.88 -15.24
CA ASP A 371 0.28 22.00 -16.30
C ASP A 371 0.46 20.50 -15.99
N ALA A 372 1.28 20.13 -14.99
CA ALA A 372 1.64 18.73 -14.73
C ALA A 372 0.80 18.04 -13.65
N ILE A 373 0.05 18.81 -12.86
CA ILE A 373 -0.79 18.29 -11.77
C ILE A 373 -2.18 18.92 -11.90
N GLY A 374 -3.15 18.16 -12.39
CA GLY A 374 -4.56 18.59 -12.35
C GLY A 374 -5.11 18.38 -10.95
N ILE A 375 -5.44 19.46 -10.24
CA ILE A 375 -6.13 19.38 -8.94
C ILE A 375 -7.50 20.00 -9.08
N SER A 376 -8.54 19.23 -8.76
CA SER A 376 -9.90 19.73 -8.66
C SER A 376 -10.45 19.46 -7.26
N ILE A 377 -11.14 20.44 -6.71
CA ILE A 377 -11.66 20.39 -5.35
C ILE A 377 -13.13 20.78 -5.41
N ASN A 378 -13.98 19.97 -4.81
CA ASN A 378 -15.38 20.30 -4.56
C ASN A 378 -15.74 19.94 -3.11
N ASP A 379 -17.01 20.09 -2.73
CA ASP A 379 -17.45 19.84 -1.35
C ASP A 379 -17.34 18.36 -0.96
N LYS A 380 -17.44 17.44 -1.92
CA LYS A 380 -17.45 15.98 -1.68
C LYS A 380 -16.09 15.33 -1.80
N GLU A 381 -15.20 15.84 -2.65
CA GLU A 381 -13.93 15.17 -2.94
C GLU A 381 -12.82 16.14 -3.37
N ILE A 382 -11.58 15.65 -3.25
CA ILE A 382 -10.38 16.22 -3.86
C ILE A 382 -9.89 15.20 -4.90
N MET A 383 -9.77 15.62 -6.15
CA MET A 383 -9.30 14.77 -7.24
C MET A 383 -7.97 15.28 -7.79
N PHE A 384 -7.02 14.34 -7.94
CA PHE A 384 -5.70 14.54 -8.53
C PHE A 384 -5.63 13.80 -9.87
N GLU A 385 -5.52 14.55 -10.96
CA GLU A 385 -5.34 14.04 -12.32
C GLU A 385 -3.84 14.05 -12.66
N CYS A 386 -3.20 12.90 -12.49
CA CYS A 386 -1.78 12.70 -12.72
C CYS A 386 -1.54 12.22 -14.14
N LYS A 387 -1.01 13.12 -15.00
CA LYS A 387 -0.73 12.82 -16.40
C LYS A 387 0.72 12.40 -16.58
N ASP A 388 0.93 11.25 -17.24
CA ASP A 388 2.28 10.87 -17.70
C ASP A 388 2.65 11.70 -18.93
N ALA A 389 3.67 12.54 -18.79
CA ALA A 389 4.13 13.43 -19.86
C ALA A 389 4.69 12.68 -21.08
N ILE A 390 5.07 11.41 -20.93
CA ILE A 390 5.66 10.61 -22.01
C ILE A 390 4.59 10.04 -22.94
N ASP A 391 3.56 9.40 -22.39
CA ASP A 391 2.53 8.68 -23.17
C ASP A 391 1.12 9.26 -23.05
N GLY A 392 0.93 10.28 -22.22
CA GLY A 392 -0.34 10.99 -22.06
C GLY A 392 -1.38 10.24 -21.23
N LYS A 393 -1.10 9.04 -20.70
CA LYS A 393 -2.05 8.33 -19.82
C LYS A 393 -2.29 9.15 -18.56
N VAL A 394 -3.56 9.19 -18.14
CA VAL A 394 -4.01 9.91 -16.95
C VAL A 394 -4.42 8.91 -15.88
N PHE A 395 -3.96 9.13 -14.65
CA PHE A 395 -4.42 8.44 -13.45
C PHE A 395 -5.19 9.42 -12.58
N LYS A 396 -6.33 9.00 -12.04
CA LYS A 396 -7.21 9.88 -11.25
C LYS A 396 -7.30 9.36 -9.82
N PHE A 397 -6.62 10.03 -8.90
CA PHE A 397 -6.66 9.70 -7.49
C PHE A 397 -7.74 10.54 -6.80
N LYS A 398 -8.63 9.90 -6.06
CA LYS A 398 -9.80 10.52 -5.43
C LYS A 398 -9.72 10.41 -3.93
N ILE A 399 -9.90 11.54 -3.26
CA ILE A 399 -9.99 11.61 -1.81
C ILE A 399 -11.38 12.12 -1.46
N GLN A 400 -12.27 11.19 -1.13
CA GLN A 400 -13.60 11.52 -0.62
C GLN A 400 -13.45 12.32 0.67
N LYS A 401 -14.09 13.48 0.76
CA LYS A 401 -14.33 14.27 1.97
C LYS A 401 -15.58 13.66 2.62
N ALA A 402 -15.39 12.65 3.46
CA ALA A 402 -16.50 12.12 4.24
C ALA A 402 -16.93 13.17 5.28
N ASP A 403 -18.24 13.42 5.38
CA ASP A 403 -18.87 14.13 6.50
C ASP A 403 -18.64 13.40 7.83
#